data_AF-A0A1M7MV97-F1
#
_entry.id   AF-A0A1M7MV97-F1
#
_cell.length_a   1.000
_cell.length_b   1.000
_cell.length_c   1.000
_cell.angle_alpha   90.00
_cell.angle_beta   90.00
_cell.angle_gamma   90.00
#
_symmetry.space_group_name_H-M   'P 1'
#
loop_
_entity.id
_entity.type
_entity.pdbx_description
1 polymer ?
#
loop_
_entity_poly.entity_id
_entity_poly.type
_entity_poly.pdbx_seq_one_letter_code
_entity_poly.pdbx_strand_id
1 'polypeptide(L)'
;MNRTIIVGDIHGCYDELMLLLDQVNLTPEDLLIAVGDIVDRGNKSLEVYRYLRHRPNTVVLMGNHERKHLNGILSYSQEIVRLQFGPEYPEFIQWLKTLPYYYVLPEAIIVHAALENGKPMEEQREEVLCGTISGEKHLERLYEDAAAWPAHYTGDRAVLFGHRVVEKPLRINNTWALDTGCCHGQQLTAITLPDMQLHQVQALSNHWQSEIKRWQLPVLESRKWRQMEMKAIRHQLKKLDFVNEPEVKVIVEALAHWAGDYPRMLERLKERLDTFTADLKVAHPDDFVNAVQEHAFKNFLFKSAAGQLKLSDLENSLNTPVKVLELALLLEMEVTPFPL
;
A
#
# COMPACT_ATOMS: atom_id res chain seq x y z
N MET A 1 25.36 -20.03 -23.79
CA MET A 1 24.62 -19.01 -23.01
C MET A 1 24.35 -19.60 -21.65
N ASN A 2 24.44 -18.81 -20.58
CA ASN A 2 24.11 -19.31 -19.25
C ASN A 2 22.59 -19.53 -19.16
N ARG A 3 22.19 -20.59 -18.46
CA ARG A 3 20.78 -20.93 -18.22
C ARG A 3 20.12 -19.78 -17.45
N THR A 4 18.90 -19.43 -17.86
CA THR A 4 18.12 -18.36 -17.24
C THR A 4 16.82 -18.92 -16.67
N ILE A 5 16.46 -18.55 -15.44
CA ILE A 5 15.23 -18.95 -14.77
C ILE A 5 14.37 -17.69 -14.63
N ILE A 6 13.17 -17.70 -15.19
CA ILE A 6 12.21 -16.60 -15.12
C ILE A 6 11.06 -17.02 -14.24
N VAL A 7 10.84 -16.34 -13.13
CA VAL A 7 9.80 -16.64 -12.12
C VAL A 7 8.67 -15.61 -12.22
N GLY A 8 7.43 -16.10 -12.21
CA GLY A 8 6.21 -15.28 -12.13
C GLY A 8 6.05 -14.51 -10.81
N ASP A 9 4.87 -13.97 -10.56
CA ASP A 9 4.55 -13.13 -9.39
C ASP A 9 4.71 -13.93 -8.08
N ILE A 10 5.65 -13.49 -7.23
CA ILE A 10 6.03 -14.21 -6.01
C ILE A 10 5.17 -13.77 -4.83
N HIS A 11 4.84 -12.48 -4.74
CA HIS A 11 4.00 -11.90 -3.69
C HIS A 11 4.37 -12.38 -2.28
N GLY A 12 5.65 -12.29 -1.89
CA GLY A 12 6.11 -12.70 -0.56
C GLY A 12 6.02 -14.19 -0.24
N CYS A 13 5.75 -15.06 -1.22
CA CYS A 13 5.73 -16.52 -1.06
C CYS A 13 7.15 -17.09 -1.10
N TYR A 14 7.94 -16.77 -0.06
CA TYR A 14 9.37 -17.11 0.00
C TYR A 14 9.62 -18.63 0.00
N ASP A 15 8.80 -19.39 0.72
CA ASP A 15 9.01 -20.83 0.83
C ASP A 15 8.76 -21.52 -0.52
N GLU A 16 7.72 -21.10 -1.25
CA GLU A 16 7.45 -21.54 -2.61
C GLU A 16 8.55 -21.13 -3.58
N LEU A 17 9.10 -19.91 -3.45
CA LEU A 17 10.25 -19.51 -4.23
C LEU A 17 11.43 -20.47 -3.99
N MET A 18 11.75 -20.78 -2.74
CA MET A 18 12.86 -21.71 -2.45
C MET A 18 12.60 -23.12 -3.00
N LEU A 19 11.38 -23.64 -2.86
CA LEU A 19 11.00 -24.94 -3.43
C LEU A 19 11.15 -24.98 -4.96
N LEU A 20 10.71 -23.91 -5.64
CA LEU A 20 10.83 -23.81 -7.10
C LEU A 20 12.29 -23.73 -7.55
N LEU A 21 13.10 -22.95 -6.83
CA LEU A 21 14.53 -22.78 -7.14
C LEU A 21 15.33 -24.07 -6.87
N ASP A 22 14.94 -24.85 -5.87
CA ASP A 22 15.47 -26.20 -5.63
C ASP A 22 15.06 -27.18 -6.75
N GLN A 23 13.79 -27.18 -7.16
CA GLN A 23 13.28 -28.02 -8.25
C GLN A 23 14.06 -27.81 -9.57
N VAL A 24 14.44 -26.58 -9.89
CA VAL A 24 15.23 -26.27 -11.09
C VAL A 24 16.75 -26.40 -10.87
N ASN A 25 17.18 -26.80 -9.67
CA ASN A 25 18.57 -26.91 -9.24
C ASN A 25 19.35 -25.62 -9.54
N LEU A 26 18.85 -24.47 -9.06
CA LEU A 26 19.45 -23.16 -9.31
C LEU A 26 20.89 -23.07 -8.81
N THR A 27 21.79 -22.54 -9.64
CA THR A 27 23.20 -22.30 -9.33
C THR A 27 23.53 -20.81 -9.38
N PRO A 28 24.58 -20.32 -8.68
CA PRO A 28 24.99 -18.92 -8.73
C PRO A 28 25.29 -18.37 -10.14
N GLU A 29 25.71 -19.24 -11.06
CA GLU A 29 26.05 -18.91 -12.45
C GLU A 29 24.81 -18.67 -13.33
N ASP A 30 23.66 -19.21 -12.93
CA ASP A 30 22.39 -18.98 -13.61
C ASP A 30 21.91 -17.55 -13.40
N LEU A 31 21.31 -16.99 -14.44
CA LEU A 31 20.57 -15.73 -14.35
C LEU A 31 19.17 -16.01 -13.80
N LEU A 32 18.82 -15.41 -12.67
CA LEU A 32 17.47 -15.43 -12.11
C LEU A 32 16.75 -14.12 -12.47
N ILE A 33 15.55 -14.20 -13.04
CA ILE A 33 14.70 -13.05 -13.33
C ILE A 33 13.35 -13.21 -12.63
N ALA A 34 12.99 -12.30 -11.73
CA ALA A 34 11.62 -12.18 -11.24
C ALA A 34 10.87 -11.14 -12.09
N VAL A 35 9.67 -11.50 -12.57
CA VAL A 35 8.88 -10.62 -13.45
C VAL A 35 8.30 -9.38 -12.74
N GLY A 36 8.44 -9.27 -11.43
CA GLY A 36 7.85 -8.20 -10.60
C GLY A 36 6.87 -8.77 -9.59
N ASP A 37 6.20 -7.89 -8.85
CA ASP A 37 5.26 -8.24 -7.78
C ASP A 37 5.86 -9.27 -6.80
N ILE A 38 7.06 -8.96 -6.30
CA ILE A 38 7.82 -9.82 -5.39
C ILE A 38 7.36 -9.68 -3.94
N VAL A 39 6.71 -8.55 -3.60
CA VAL A 39 6.17 -8.24 -2.27
C VAL A 39 4.64 -8.21 -2.30
N ASP A 40 4.06 -7.93 -1.13
CA ASP A 40 2.61 -7.87 -0.85
C ASP A 40 1.93 -9.23 -0.80
N ARG A 41 0.83 -9.27 -0.04
CA ARG A 41 -0.10 -10.41 0.15
C ARG A 41 0.48 -11.61 0.88
N GLY A 42 1.63 -12.14 0.46
CA GLY A 42 2.28 -13.27 1.14
C GLY A 42 2.95 -12.89 2.46
N ASN A 43 3.35 -13.91 3.18
CA ASN A 43 3.77 -13.83 4.57
C ASN A 43 5.25 -13.48 4.78
N LYS A 44 6.07 -13.52 3.72
CA LYS A 44 7.55 -13.41 3.79
C LYS A 44 8.13 -12.46 2.75
N SER A 45 7.49 -11.29 2.57
CA SER A 45 7.95 -10.28 1.59
C SER A 45 9.38 -9.79 1.86
N LEU A 46 9.75 -9.64 3.14
CA LEU A 46 11.09 -9.19 3.53
C LEU A 46 12.16 -10.21 3.15
N GLU A 47 11.87 -11.50 3.32
CA GLU A 47 12.75 -12.61 2.96
C GLU A 47 12.92 -12.72 1.45
N VAL A 48 11.85 -12.58 0.66
CA VAL A 48 11.93 -12.52 -0.81
C VAL A 48 12.82 -11.37 -1.26
N TYR A 49 12.59 -10.17 -0.74
CA TYR A 49 13.42 -8.99 -1.03
C TYR A 49 14.90 -9.24 -0.69
N ARG A 50 15.19 -9.70 0.53
CA ARG A 50 16.56 -9.95 0.97
C ARG A 50 17.25 -11.00 0.10
N TYR A 51 16.57 -12.09 -0.25
CA TYR A 51 17.15 -13.12 -1.10
C TYR A 51 17.47 -12.60 -2.49
N LEU A 52 16.47 -12.02 -3.19
CA LEU A 52 16.64 -11.56 -4.57
C LEU A 52 17.67 -10.43 -4.68
N ARG A 53 17.73 -9.53 -3.68
CA ARG A 53 18.70 -8.43 -3.67
C ARG A 53 20.14 -8.90 -3.51
N HIS A 54 20.40 -9.93 -2.70
CA HIS A 54 21.76 -10.35 -2.36
C HIS A 54 22.26 -11.52 -3.20
N ARG A 55 21.37 -12.23 -3.90
CA ARG A 55 21.79 -13.28 -4.83
C ARG A 55 22.56 -12.64 -6.01
N PRO A 56 23.74 -13.16 -6.41
CA PRO A 56 24.41 -12.72 -7.63
C PRO A 56 23.53 -12.95 -8.86
N ASN A 57 23.86 -12.40 -10.03
CA ASN A 57 23.18 -12.71 -11.31
C ASN A 57 21.65 -12.74 -11.22
N THR A 58 21.06 -11.74 -10.57
CA THR A 58 19.61 -11.65 -10.34
C THR A 58 19.07 -10.32 -10.85
N VAL A 59 17.95 -10.39 -11.57
CA VAL A 59 17.20 -9.24 -12.04
C VAL A 59 15.79 -9.32 -11.46
N VAL A 60 15.30 -8.20 -10.93
CA VAL A 60 13.91 -8.06 -10.50
C VAL A 60 13.31 -6.93 -11.32
N LEU A 61 12.20 -7.20 -12.00
CA LEU A 61 11.51 -6.16 -12.75
C LEU A 61 10.58 -5.35 -11.84
N MET A 62 10.30 -4.12 -12.23
CA MET A 62 9.29 -3.28 -11.59
C MET A 62 7.88 -3.80 -11.90
N GLY A 63 7.20 -4.36 -10.90
CA GLY A 63 5.77 -4.66 -10.96
C GLY A 63 4.89 -3.50 -10.49
N ASN A 64 3.57 -3.62 -10.61
CA ASN A 64 2.69 -2.56 -10.12
C ASN A 64 2.68 -2.49 -8.59
N HIS A 65 2.95 -3.58 -7.88
CA HIS A 65 3.03 -3.58 -6.42
C HIS A 65 4.27 -2.83 -5.93
N GLU A 66 5.44 -3.08 -6.53
CA GLU A 66 6.63 -2.27 -6.29
C GLU A 66 6.39 -0.80 -6.63
N ARG A 67 5.72 -0.51 -7.74
CA ARG A 67 5.45 0.88 -8.12
C ARG A 67 4.49 1.61 -7.19
N LYS A 68 3.53 0.91 -6.58
CA LYS A 68 2.67 1.46 -5.51
C LYS A 68 3.50 1.85 -4.29
N HIS A 69 4.43 1.00 -3.87
CA HIS A 69 5.37 1.31 -2.78
C HIS A 69 6.23 2.54 -3.11
N LEU A 70 6.83 2.57 -4.31
CA LEU A 70 7.67 3.69 -4.75
C LEU A 70 6.92 5.03 -4.76
N ASN A 71 5.66 5.01 -5.17
CA ASN A 71 4.81 6.20 -5.24
C ASN A 71 4.10 6.55 -3.91
N GLY A 72 4.31 5.78 -2.84
CA GLY A 72 3.65 6.00 -1.55
C GLY A 72 2.14 5.71 -1.55
N ILE A 73 1.66 4.91 -2.50
CA ILE A 73 0.25 4.50 -2.60
C ILE A 73 0.06 3.23 -1.75
N LEU A 74 -0.15 3.40 -0.45
CA LEU A 74 -0.22 2.29 0.49
C LEU A 74 -1.67 1.81 0.68
N SER A 75 -2.03 0.70 0.03
CA SER A 75 -3.24 -0.06 0.36
C SER A 75 -2.97 -1.05 1.51
N TYR A 76 -3.96 -1.87 1.88
CA TYR A 76 -3.84 -2.78 3.03
C TYR A 76 -2.63 -3.73 2.91
N SER A 77 -2.38 -4.31 1.73
CA SER A 77 -1.20 -5.17 1.54
C SER A 77 0.11 -4.39 1.69
N GLN A 78 0.18 -3.16 1.15
CA GLN A 78 1.40 -2.35 1.22
C GLN A 78 1.69 -1.90 2.65
N GLU A 79 0.66 -1.65 3.46
CA GLU A 79 0.85 -1.35 4.89
C GLU A 79 1.39 -2.59 5.63
N ILE A 80 0.94 -3.81 5.28
CA ILE A 80 1.52 -5.05 5.81
C ILE A 80 3.01 -5.14 5.49
N VAL A 81 3.39 -4.96 4.22
CA VAL A 81 4.80 -5.00 3.80
C VAL A 81 5.62 -3.94 4.51
N ARG A 82 5.10 -2.72 4.64
CA ARG A 82 5.77 -1.65 5.37
C ARG A 82 6.05 -2.02 6.82
N LEU A 83 5.10 -2.67 7.49
CA LEU A 83 5.29 -3.18 8.85
C LEU A 83 6.24 -4.37 8.91
N GLN A 84 6.15 -5.31 7.96
CA GLN A 84 7.08 -6.44 7.84
C GLN A 84 8.54 -5.96 7.70
N PHE A 85 8.77 -4.91 6.90
CA PHE A 85 10.11 -4.37 6.65
C PHE A 85 10.61 -3.47 7.79
N GLY A 86 9.70 -2.77 8.48
CA GLY A 86 10.06 -1.91 9.61
C GLY A 86 11.19 -0.92 9.24
N PRO A 87 12.33 -0.93 9.96
CA PRO A 87 13.47 -0.05 9.68
C PRO A 87 14.11 -0.21 8.29
N GLU A 88 13.96 -1.35 7.63
CA GLU A 88 14.53 -1.61 6.28
C GLU A 88 13.67 -1.05 5.14
N TYR A 89 12.44 -0.60 5.43
CA TYR A 89 11.53 -0.11 4.40
C TYR A 89 12.10 1.07 3.58
N PRO A 90 12.80 2.07 4.16
CA PRO A 90 13.44 3.13 3.36
C PRO A 90 14.51 2.62 2.39
N GLU A 91 15.29 1.60 2.79
CA GLU A 91 16.30 0.98 1.92
C GLU A 91 15.63 0.22 0.77
N PHE A 92 14.54 -0.49 1.05
CA PHE A 92 13.71 -1.11 0.04
C PHE A 92 13.21 -0.10 -0.99
N ILE A 93 12.65 1.03 -0.56
CA ILE A 93 12.20 2.10 -1.49
C ILE A 93 13.35 2.64 -2.34
N GLN A 94 14.55 2.77 -1.78
CA GLN A 94 15.71 3.22 -2.56
C GLN A 94 16.14 2.17 -3.59
N TRP A 95 16.06 0.88 -3.25
CA TRP A 95 16.34 -0.21 -4.18
C TRP A 95 15.28 -0.31 -5.30
N LEU A 96 14.01 -0.04 -5.01
CA LEU A 96 12.97 -0.04 -6.05
C LEU A 96 13.25 0.93 -7.20
N LYS A 97 13.91 2.07 -6.92
CA LYS A 97 14.30 3.06 -7.96
C LYS A 97 15.29 2.52 -8.99
N THR A 98 15.93 1.39 -8.72
CA THR A 98 16.92 0.79 -9.63
C THR A 98 16.34 -0.33 -10.48
N LEU A 99 15.08 -0.75 -10.25
CA LEU A 99 14.50 -1.87 -10.97
C LEU A 99 14.15 -1.46 -12.42
N PRO A 100 14.56 -2.26 -13.43
CA PRO A 100 14.15 -2.04 -14.81
C PRO A 100 12.69 -2.47 -15.02
N TYR A 101 12.05 -1.94 -16.06
CA TYR A 101 10.69 -2.33 -16.44
C TYR A 101 10.63 -3.54 -17.38
N TYR A 102 11.75 -3.88 -18.00
CA TYR A 102 11.85 -5.00 -18.91
C TYR A 102 13.27 -5.54 -18.93
N TYR A 103 13.42 -6.77 -19.43
CA TYR A 103 14.71 -7.36 -19.71
C TYR A 103 14.67 -8.08 -21.05
N VAL A 104 15.70 -7.92 -21.88
CA VAL A 104 15.75 -8.50 -23.23
C VAL A 104 16.87 -9.52 -23.30
N LEU A 105 16.51 -10.74 -23.65
CA LEU A 105 17.41 -11.84 -23.98
C LEU A 105 17.29 -12.16 -25.49
N PRO A 106 18.26 -12.89 -26.06
CA PRO A 106 18.13 -13.41 -27.42
C PRO A 106 16.82 -14.18 -27.63
N GLU A 107 16.44 -15.02 -26.65
CA GLU A 107 15.29 -15.93 -26.71
C GLU A 107 13.96 -15.27 -26.33
N ALA A 108 13.97 -14.29 -25.42
CA ALA A 108 12.75 -13.76 -24.80
C ALA A 108 12.86 -12.27 -24.40
N ILE A 109 11.72 -11.57 -24.42
CA ILE A 109 11.49 -10.31 -23.70
C ILE A 109 10.75 -10.66 -22.41
N ILE A 110 11.20 -10.11 -21.30
CA ILE A 110 10.56 -10.26 -20.00
C ILE A 110 10.01 -8.90 -19.58
N VAL A 111 8.72 -8.86 -19.26
CA VAL A 111 8.01 -7.68 -18.73
C VAL A 111 7.14 -8.12 -17.57
N HIS A 112 6.69 -7.20 -16.72
CA HIS A 112 5.78 -7.58 -15.64
C HIS A 112 4.37 -7.88 -16.15
N ALA A 113 3.76 -6.99 -16.94
CA ALA A 113 2.34 -7.08 -17.27
C ALA A 113 2.02 -7.23 -18.77
N ALA A 114 2.51 -6.31 -19.59
CA ALA A 114 2.14 -6.22 -21.00
C ALA A 114 3.15 -5.41 -21.80
N LEU A 115 3.02 -5.45 -23.13
CA LEU A 115 3.70 -4.53 -24.03
C LEU A 115 2.80 -4.16 -25.21
N GLU A 116 3.08 -3.03 -25.85
CA GLU A 116 2.40 -2.59 -27.06
C GLU A 116 3.04 -3.25 -28.30
N ASN A 117 2.26 -4.02 -29.06
CA ASN A 117 2.78 -4.71 -30.24
C ASN A 117 3.37 -3.73 -31.28
N GLY A 118 4.50 -4.10 -31.87
CA GLY A 118 5.16 -3.31 -32.93
C GLY A 118 5.94 -2.09 -32.43
N LYS A 119 5.93 -1.77 -31.13
CA LYS A 119 6.74 -0.70 -30.56
C LYS A 119 8.09 -1.21 -30.02
N PRO A 120 9.22 -0.53 -30.29
CA PRO A 120 10.50 -0.81 -29.65
C PRO A 120 10.40 -0.71 -28.12
N MET A 121 11.25 -1.45 -27.39
CA MET A 121 11.16 -1.53 -25.92
C MET A 121 11.43 -0.19 -25.23
N GLU A 122 12.31 0.62 -25.80
CA GLU A 122 12.64 1.97 -25.37
C GLU A 122 11.50 2.98 -25.56
N GLU A 123 10.50 2.66 -26.39
CA GLU A 123 9.30 3.48 -26.63
C GLU A 123 8.06 2.96 -25.87
N GLN A 124 8.19 1.84 -25.17
CA GLN A 124 7.10 1.27 -24.37
C GLN A 124 6.79 2.17 -23.18
N ARG A 125 5.50 2.29 -22.85
CA ARG A 125 5.06 3.00 -21.65
C ARG A 125 5.36 2.17 -20.42
N GLU A 126 6.03 2.75 -19.43
CA GLU A 126 6.25 2.09 -18.15
C GLU A 126 4.94 1.67 -17.47
N GLU A 127 3.86 2.44 -17.64
CA GLU A 127 2.50 2.11 -17.17
C GLU A 127 1.96 0.82 -17.74
N VAL A 128 2.26 0.54 -19.01
CA VAL A 128 1.87 -0.69 -19.70
C VAL A 128 2.76 -1.83 -19.23
N LEU A 129 4.09 -1.63 -19.23
CA LEU A 129 5.06 -2.65 -18.85
C LEU A 129 4.83 -3.20 -17.44
N CYS A 130 4.48 -2.33 -16.48
CA CYS A 130 4.21 -2.77 -15.11
C CYS A 130 2.72 -2.89 -14.75
N GLY A 131 1.76 -2.73 -15.67
CA GLY A 131 0.35 -3.03 -15.36
C GLY A 131 -0.32 -2.07 -14.37
N THR A 132 -0.06 -0.76 -14.47
CA THR A 132 -0.86 0.22 -13.70
C THR A 132 -2.25 0.42 -14.31
N ILE A 133 -3.21 0.92 -13.53
CA ILE A 133 -4.56 1.28 -14.00
C ILE A 133 -4.52 2.18 -15.24
N SER A 134 -3.59 3.14 -15.31
CA SER A 134 -3.44 4.01 -16.48
C SER A 134 -2.91 3.27 -17.71
N GLY A 135 -2.06 2.27 -17.52
CA GLY A 135 -1.55 1.40 -18.58
C GLY A 135 -2.61 0.45 -19.09
N GLU A 136 -3.38 -0.17 -18.20
CA GLU A 136 -4.52 -1.01 -18.57
C GLU A 136 -5.55 -0.22 -19.39
N LYS A 137 -5.96 0.96 -18.90
CA LYS A 137 -6.85 1.85 -19.67
C LYS A 137 -6.29 2.28 -21.01
N HIS A 138 -4.97 2.33 -21.15
CA HIS A 138 -4.32 2.61 -22.43
C HIS A 138 -4.45 1.41 -23.38
N LEU A 139 -4.21 0.20 -22.89
CA LEU A 139 -4.40 -1.03 -23.68
C LEU A 139 -5.86 -1.26 -24.04
N GLU A 140 -6.81 -1.01 -23.15
CA GLU A 140 -8.26 -1.08 -23.44
C GLU A 140 -8.64 -0.18 -24.63
N ARG A 141 -8.05 1.02 -24.73
CA ARG A 141 -8.29 1.91 -25.88
C ARG A 141 -7.70 1.38 -27.19
N LEU A 142 -6.65 0.56 -27.11
CA LEU A 142 -5.98 -0.01 -28.29
C LEU A 142 -6.60 -1.32 -28.76
N TYR A 143 -7.08 -2.14 -27.81
CA TYR A 143 -7.46 -3.53 -28.05
C TYR A 143 -8.88 -3.86 -27.58
N GLU A 144 -9.68 -2.86 -27.19
CA GLU A 144 -11.01 -2.96 -26.57
C GLU A 144 -11.02 -3.62 -25.17
N ASP A 145 -10.08 -4.54 -24.92
CA ASP A 145 -9.82 -5.19 -23.64
C ASP A 145 -8.30 -5.25 -23.40
N ALA A 146 -7.84 -4.77 -22.24
CA ALA A 146 -6.43 -4.87 -21.88
C ALA A 146 -5.93 -6.33 -21.82
N ALA A 147 -6.80 -7.30 -21.53
CA ALA A 147 -6.44 -8.71 -21.51
C ALA A 147 -6.25 -9.31 -22.92
N ALA A 148 -6.71 -8.62 -23.98
CA ALA A 148 -6.59 -9.09 -25.36
C ALA A 148 -5.20 -8.84 -25.99
N TRP A 149 -4.34 -8.02 -25.37
CA TRP A 149 -3.00 -7.69 -25.92
C TRP A 149 -2.18 -8.93 -26.37
N PRO A 150 -2.20 -10.09 -25.68
CA PRO A 150 -1.47 -11.28 -26.10
C PRO A 150 -1.88 -11.77 -27.50
N ALA A 151 -3.16 -11.66 -27.84
CA ALA A 151 -3.71 -12.07 -29.14
C ALA A 151 -3.29 -11.12 -30.28
N HIS A 152 -2.92 -9.89 -29.95
CA HIS A 152 -2.42 -8.90 -30.91
C HIS A 152 -0.89 -8.92 -31.05
N TYR A 153 -0.17 -9.69 -30.24
CA TYR A 153 1.28 -9.79 -30.34
C TYR A 153 1.70 -10.63 -31.56
N THR A 154 2.50 -10.03 -32.44
CA THR A 154 2.98 -10.64 -33.69
C THR A 154 4.51 -10.72 -33.78
N GLY A 155 5.21 -10.47 -32.67
CA GLY A 155 6.67 -10.51 -32.64
C GLY A 155 7.24 -11.94 -32.61
N ASP A 156 8.43 -12.10 -33.19
CA ASP A 156 9.11 -13.41 -33.28
C ASP A 156 9.73 -13.86 -31.96
N ARG A 157 10.03 -12.93 -31.05
CA ARG A 157 10.63 -13.23 -29.75
C ARG A 157 9.56 -13.59 -28.73
N ALA A 158 9.81 -14.55 -27.86
CA ALA A 158 8.86 -14.88 -26.81
C ALA A 158 8.69 -13.71 -25.83
N VAL A 159 7.50 -13.50 -25.29
CA VAL A 159 7.24 -12.53 -24.21
C VAL A 159 6.82 -13.29 -22.96
N LEU A 160 7.60 -13.23 -21.90
CA LEU A 160 7.31 -13.85 -20.60
C LEU A 160 6.83 -12.76 -19.64
N PHE A 161 5.64 -12.93 -19.04
CA PHE A 161 5.02 -11.92 -18.19
C PHE A 161 4.18 -12.52 -17.06
N GLY A 162 3.84 -11.70 -16.06
CA GLY A 162 3.06 -12.03 -14.88
C GLY A 162 1.77 -11.21 -14.77
N HIS A 163 1.53 -10.59 -13.61
CA HIS A 163 0.50 -9.58 -13.31
C HIS A 163 -0.97 -10.05 -13.31
N ARG A 164 -1.41 -10.71 -14.40
CA ARG A 164 -2.76 -11.26 -14.50
C ARG A 164 -2.74 -12.72 -14.09
N VAL A 165 -3.37 -13.01 -12.96
CA VAL A 165 -3.57 -14.38 -12.49
C VAL A 165 -4.33 -15.22 -13.53
N VAL A 166 -3.70 -16.28 -13.98
CA VAL A 166 -4.28 -17.32 -14.84
C VAL A 166 -4.33 -18.67 -14.10
N GLU A 167 -5.32 -19.51 -14.41
CA GLU A 167 -5.49 -20.82 -13.74
C GLU A 167 -4.29 -21.76 -13.97
N LYS A 168 -3.72 -21.70 -15.17
CA LYS A 168 -2.53 -22.44 -15.58
C LYS A 168 -1.70 -21.56 -16.51
N PRO A 169 -0.39 -21.82 -16.65
CA PRO A 169 0.47 -21.05 -17.53
C PRO A 169 -0.11 -21.03 -18.94
N LEU A 170 -0.40 -19.82 -19.42
CA LEU A 170 -1.18 -19.61 -20.63
C LEU A 170 -0.27 -19.07 -21.72
N ARG A 171 -0.26 -19.75 -22.86
CA ARG A 171 0.39 -19.28 -24.07
C ARG A 171 -0.64 -18.80 -25.08
N ILE A 172 -0.54 -17.53 -25.47
CA ILE A 172 -1.29 -16.96 -26.59
C ILE A 172 -0.26 -16.36 -27.56
N ASN A 173 -0.29 -16.77 -28.82
CA ASN A 173 0.76 -16.48 -29.79
C ASN A 173 2.16 -16.84 -29.22
N ASN A 174 3.09 -15.88 -29.21
CA ASN A 174 4.41 -16.04 -28.60
C ASN A 174 4.53 -15.34 -27.25
N THR A 175 3.43 -15.22 -26.51
CA THR A 175 3.40 -14.65 -25.16
C THR A 175 3.06 -15.74 -24.14
N TRP A 176 3.61 -15.64 -22.93
CA TRP A 176 3.51 -16.63 -21.87
C TRP A 176 3.21 -15.95 -20.54
N ALA A 177 2.01 -16.20 -20.02
CA ALA A 177 1.58 -15.74 -18.71
C ALA A 177 2.04 -16.72 -17.62
N LEU A 178 2.80 -16.20 -16.65
CA LEU A 178 3.43 -16.96 -15.57
C LEU A 178 2.78 -16.72 -14.20
N ASP A 179 1.94 -15.69 -14.04
CA ASP A 179 1.23 -15.49 -12.78
C ASP A 179 0.11 -16.52 -12.65
N THR A 180 0.38 -17.54 -11.83
CA THR A 180 -0.57 -18.59 -11.49
C THR A 180 -1.12 -18.46 -10.07
N GLY A 181 -1.06 -17.26 -9.48
CA GLY A 181 -1.75 -16.94 -8.23
C GLY A 181 -1.18 -17.59 -6.98
N CYS A 182 0.15 -17.70 -6.86
CA CYS A 182 0.83 -18.36 -5.73
C CYS A 182 0.32 -17.88 -4.35
N CYS A 183 0.24 -16.56 -4.14
CA CYS A 183 -0.23 -15.99 -2.87
C CYS A 183 -1.70 -16.32 -2.52
N HIS A 184 -2.48 -16.79 -3.49
CA HIS A 184 -3.87 -17.22 -3.33
C HIS A 184 -4.01 -18.74 -3.11
N GLY A 185 -2.91 -19.44 -2.86
CA GLY A 185 -2.91 -20.88 -2.61
C GLY A 185 -2.88 -21.73 -3.88
N GLN A 186 -2.56 -21.12 -5.03
CA GLN A 186 -2.42 -21.82 -6.31
C GLN A 186 -0.96 -22.19 -6.55
N GLN A 187 -0.35 -21.86 -7.69
CA GLN A 187 1.02 -22.30 -8.00
C GLN A 187 1.96 -21.11 -8.18
N LEU A 188 3.24 -21.31 -7.89
CA LEU A 188 4.32 -20.45 -8.39
C LEU A 188 4.91 -21.09 -9.64
N THR A 189 5.05 -20.31 -10.71
CA THR A 189 5.48 -20.81 -12.02
C THR A 189 6.81 -20.17 -12.42
N ALA A 190 7.69 -20.97 -13.03
CA ALA A 190 8.87 -20.50 -13.73
C ALA A 190 9.03 -21.12 -15.12
N ILE A 191 9.79 -20.43 -15.98
CA ILE A 191 10.31 -20.98 -17.24
C ILE A 191 11.84 -20.93 -17.22
N THR A 192 12.48 -21.99 -17.71
CA THR A 192 13.93 -22.03 -17.92
C THR A 192 14.29 -21.91 -19.39
N LEU A 193 15.19 -20.98 -19.70
CA LEU A 193 15.77 -20.77 -21.03
C LEU A 193 17.15 -21.45 -21.16
N PRO A 194 17.54 -21.85 -22.38
CA PRO A 194 16.86 -21.60 -23.66
C PRO A 194 15.71 -22.57 -23.99
N ASP A 195 15.57 -23.65 -23.24
CA ASP A 195 14.68 -24.78 -23.61
C ASP A 195 13.18 -24.51 -23.42
N MET A 196 12.80 -23.34 -22.89
CA MET A 196 11.42 -22.94 -22.59
C MET A 196 10.69 -23.96 -21.71
N GLN A 197 11.40 -24.60 -20.78
CA GLN A 197 10.82 -25.62 -19.91
C GLN A 197 10.06 -24.97 -18.75
N LEU A 198 8.80 -25.37 -18.58
CA LEU A 198 7.90 -24.90 -17.53
C LEU A 198 8.10 -25.70 -16.23
N HIS A 199 8.14 -25.00 -15.10
CA HIS A 199 8.25 -25.56 -13.76
C HIS A 199 7.19 -24.93 -12.87
N GLN A 200 6.56 -25.72 -12.01
CA GLN A 200 5.56 -25.24 -11.07
C GLN A 200 5.72 -25.92 -9.70
N VAL A 201 5.50 -25.14 -8.65
CA VAL A 201 5.31 -25.65 -7.29
C VAL A 201 3.96 -25.19 -6.74
N GLN A 202 3.32 -26.10 -6.02
CA GLN A 202 2.06 -25.82 -5.33
C GLN A 202 2.33 -24.94 -4.10
N ALA A 203 1.53 -23.89 -3.92
CA ALA A 203 1.57 -23.06 -2.74
C ALA A 203 1.17 -23.86 -1.50
N LEU A 204 1.88 -23.63 -0.40
CA LEU A 204 1.71 -24.35 0.85
C LEU A 204 0.39 -23.99 1.55
N SER A 205 -0.12 -22.78 1.29
CA SER A 205 -1.41 -22.32 1.80
C SER A 205 -1.95 -21.13 0.99
N ASN A 206 -3.19 -20.72 1.25
CA ASN A 206 -3.66 -19.40 0.83
C ASN A 206 -3.07 -18.34 1.77
N HIS A 207 -1.87 -17.86 1.42
CA HIS A 207 -1.13 -16.89 2.22
C HIS A 207 -1.91 -15.60 2.38
N TRP A 208 -2.54 -15.09 1.32
CA TRP A 208 -3.25 -13.82 1.40
C TRP A 208 -4.43 -13.86 2.37
N GLN A 209 -5.21 -14.93 2.33
CA GLN A 209 -6.33 -15.12 3.25
C GLN A 209 -5.85 -15.16 4.72
N SER A 210 -4.69 -15.76 4.97
CA SER A 210 -4.10 -15.87 6.30
C SER A 210 -3.53 -14.54 6.78
N GLU A 211 -2.79 -13.83 5.93
CA GLU A 211 -2.18 -12.54 6.25
C GLU A 211 -3.23 -11.45 6.42
N ILE A 212 -4.37 -11.50 5.71
CA ILE A 212 -5.48 -10.58 5.95
C ILE A 212 -5.89 -10.60 7.41
N LYS A 213 -6.06 -11.79 8.00
CA LYS A 213 -6.49 -11.97 9.40
C LYS A 213 -5.37 -11.58 10.37
N ARG A 214 -4.17 -12.11 10.14
CA ARG A 214 -3.00 -11.91 11.01
C ARG A 214 -2.66 -10.43 11.22
N TRP A 215 -2.79 -9.62 10.18
CA TRP A 215 -2.34 -8.23 10.21
C TRP A 215 -3.42 -7.20 10.52
N GLN A 216 -4.66 -7.61 10.79
CA GLN A 216 -5.75 -6.64 11.04
C GLN A 216 -5.40 -5.72 12.21
N LEU A 217 -5.03 -6.29 13.35
CA LEU A 217 -4.70 -5.54 14.55
C LEU A 217 -3.42 -4.70 14.37
N PRO A 218 -2.27 -5.26 13.96
CA PRO A 218 -1.06 -4.45 13.76
C PRO A 218 -1.24 -3.30 12.76
N VAL A 219 -1.94 -3.53 11.64
CA VAL A 219 -2.21 -2.47 10.66
C VAL A 219 -3.15 -1.43 11.23
N LEU A 220 -4.19 -1.84 11.99
CA LEU A 220 -5.08 -0.91 12.68
C LEU A 220 -4.31 0.01 13.62
N GLU A 221 -3.45 -0.55 14.48
CA GLU A 221 -2.68 0.17 15.49
C GLU A 221 -1.61 1.08 14.88
N SER A 222 -1.02 0.67 13.74
CA SER A 222 0.02 1.47 13.07
C SER A 222 -0.47 2.80 12.48
N ARG A 223 -1.79 2.97 12.31
CA ARG A 223 -2.36 4.16 11.70
C ARG A 223 -2.21 5.36 12.65
N LYS A 224 -1.96 6.52 12.04
CA LYS A 224 -1.87 7.82 12.74
C LYS A 224 -3.25 8.38 13.09
N TRP A 225 -4.05 7.62 13.85
CA TRP A 225 -5.44 7.96 14.16
C TRP A 225 -5.60 9.34 14.80
N ARG A 226 -4.73 9.69 15.76
CA ARG A 226 -4.78 10.99 16.45
C ARG A 226 -4.55 12.18 15.53
N GLN A 227 -3.76 12.01 14.48
CA GLN A 227 -3.46 13.06 13.49
C GLN A 227 -4.39 13.02 12.28
N MET A 228 -5.23 11.99 12.16
CA MET A 228 -6.13 11.80 11.04
C MET A 228 -7.33 12.73 11.16
N GLU A 229 -7.77 13.31 10.04
CA GLU A 229 -8.98 14.11 10.03
C GLU A 229 -10.21 13.27 10.38
N MET A 230 -11.18 13.85 11.09
CA MET A 230 -12.40 13.15 11.52
C MET A 230 -13.16 12.49 10.37
N LYS A 231 -13.20 13.14 9.20
CA LYS A 231 -13.83 12.56 7.99
C LYS A 231 -13.09 11.31 7.53
N ALA A 232 -11.77 11.32 7.57
CA ALA A 232 -10.95 10.17 7.20
C ALA A 232 -11.08 9.05 8.24
N ILE A 233 -11.13 9.36 9.54
CA ILE A 233 -11.40 8.37 10.61
C ILE A 233 -12.71 7.64 10.34
N ARG A 234 -13.81 8.39 10.14
CA ARG A 234 -15.13 7.79 9.83
C ARG A 234 -15.09 6.91 8.57
N HIS A 235 -14.37 7.34 7.54
CA HIS A 235 -14.22 6.54 6.32
C HIS A 235 -13.43 5.24 6.56
N GLN A 236 -12.39 5.26 7.40
CA GLN A 236 -11.64 4.05 7.76
C GLN A 236 -12.49 3.10 8.61
N LEU A 237 -13.25 3.63 9.59
CA LEU A 237 -14.13 2.80 10.41
C LEU A 237 -15.18 2.07 9.56
N LYS A 238 -15.78 2.75 8.58
CA LYS A 238 -16.71 2.11 7.63
C LYS A 238 -16.08 0.96 6.84
N LYS A 239 -14.78 1.02 6.55
CA LYS A 239 -14.05 -0.07 5.89
C LYS A 239 -13.78 -1.26 6.82
N LEU A 240 -14.06 -1.12 8.12
CA LEU A 240 -13.83 -2.14 9.14
C LEU A 240 -15.14 -2.73 9.67
N ASP A 241 -16.30 -2.26 9.19
CA ASP A 241 -17.63 -2.72 9.62
C ASP A 241 -17.85 -4.25 9.48
N PHE A 242 -17.12 -4.90 8.57
CA PHE A 242 -17.22 -6.34 8.33
C PHE A 242 -16.22 -7.18 9.14
N VAL A 243 -15.34 -6.54 9.92
CA VAL A 243 -14.30 -7.23 10.70
C VAL A 243 -14.92 -7.79 11.98
N ASN A 244 -14.74 -9.11 12.20
CA ASN A 244 -15.34 -9.83 13.32
C ASN A 244 -14.33 -10.31 14.37
N GLU A 245 -13.03 -10.04 14.18
CA GLU A 245 -12.01 -10.45 15.16
C GLU A 245 -12.21 -9.68 16.48
N PRO A 246 -12.37 -10.36 17.64
CA PRO A 246 -12.80 -9.71 18.88
C PRO A 246 -11.93 -8.54 19.32
N GLU A 247 -10.61 -8.69 19.26
CA GLU A 247 -9.65 -7.64 19.67
C GLU A 247 -9.73 -6.41 18.77
N VAL A 248 -9.86 -6.62 17.45
CA VAL A 248 -10.02 -5.54 16.47
C VAL A 248 -11.35 -4.82 16.71
N LYS A 249 -12.42 -5.57 16.96
CA LYS A 249 -13.76 -5.03 17.17
C LYS A 249 -13.82 -4.11 18.39
N VAL A 250 -13.19 -4.48 19.50
CA VAL A 250 -13.12 -3.63 20.71
C VAL A 250 -12.50 -2.27 20.40
N ILE A 251 -11.39 -2.24 19.64
CA ILE A 251 -10.71 -1.00 19.28
C ILE A 251 -11.55 -0.17 18.30
N VAL A 252 -12.14 -0.83 17.28
CA VAL A 252 -13.00 -0.17 16.29
C VAL A 252 -14.22 0.45 16.96
N GLU A 253 -14.87 -0.26 17.88
CA GLU A 253 -16.02 0.24 18.65
C GLU A 253 -15.62 1.43 19.54
N ALA A 254 -14.46 1.38 20.19
CA ALA A 254 -13.96 2.50 20.98
C ALA A 254 -13.69 3.74 20.10
N LEU A 255 -13.01 3.56 18.96
CA LEU A 255 -12.76 4.63 17.98
C LEU A 255 -14.07 5.21 17.43
N ALA A 256 -15.05 4.35 17.12
CA ALA A 256 -16.35 4.76 16.63
C ALA A 256 -17.13 5.54 17.69
N HIS A 257 -17.10 5.10 18.95
CA HIS A 257 -17.71 5.80 20.07
C HIS A 257 -17.08 7.19 20.24
N TRP A 258 -15.75 7.28 20.27
CA TRP A 258 -15.04 8.55 20.38
C TRP A 258 -15.36 9.49 19.21
N ALA A 259 -15.36 8.97 17.97
CA ALA A 259 -15.71 9.75 16.77
C ALA A 259 -17.19 10.18 16.73
N GLY A 260 -18.07 9.44 17.40
CA GLY A 260 -19.48 9.79 17.61
C GLY A 260 -19.68 10.87 18.67
N ASP A 261 -18.87 10.90 19.72
CA ASP A 261 -18.89 11.92 20.77
C ASP A 261 -18.25 13.25 20.34
N TYR A 262 -17.48 13.24 19.25
CA TYR A 262 -16.78 14.42 18.71
C TYR A 262 -17.62 15.70 18.61
N PRO A 263 -18.85 15.71 18.02
CA PRO A 263 -19.66 16.92 17.95
C PRO A 263 -20.00 17.49 19.34
N ARG A 264 -20.31 16.62 20.30
CA ARG A 264 -20.63 17.02 21.68
C ARG A 264 -19.40 17.58 22.40
N MET A 265 -18.22 17.01 22.15
CA MET A 265 -16.97 17.58 22.67
C MET A 265 -16.72 19.00 22.14
N LEU A 266 -17.04 19.29 20.88
CA LEU A 266 -16.90 20.64 20.33
C LEU A 266 -17.87 21.64 20.97
N GLU A 267 -19.12 21.23 21.24
CA GLU A 267 -20.08 22.06 21.96
C GLU A 267 -19.56 22.44 23.35
N ARG A 268 -19.08 21.46 24.11
CA ARG A 268 -18.48 21.68 25.44
C ARG A 268 -17.24 22.56 25.39
N LEU A 269 -16.37 22.36 24.40
CA LEU A 269 -15.18 23.21 24.19
C LEU A 269 -15.58 24.66 23.91
N LYS A 270 -16.63 24.87 23.09
CA LYS A 270 -17.13 26.20 22.80
C LYS A 270 -17.66 26.89 24.06
N GLU A 271 -18.48 26.21 24.86
CA GLU A 271 -18.99 26.73 26.13
C GLU A 271 -17.85 27.07 27.10
N ARG A 272 -16.83 26.20 27.17
CA ARG A 272 -15.64 26.43 27.99
C ARG A 272 -14.83 27.63 27.50
N LEU A 273 -14.66 27.80 26.19
CA LEU A 273 -14.02 28.97 25.58
C LEU A 273 -14.79 30.26 25.90
N ASP A 274 -16.13 30.23 25.85
CA ASP A 274 -16.96 31.38 26.17
C ASP A 274 -16.83 31.78 27.65
N THR A 275 -16.83 30.78 28.54
CA THR A 275 -16.60 31.01 29.98
C THR A 275 -15.20 31.55 30.25
N PHE A 276 -14.18 30.90 29.68
CA PHE A 276 -12.77 31.32 29.82
C PHE A 276 -12.56 32.76 29.32
N THR A 277 -13.19 33.12 28.20
CA THR A 277 -13.11 34.47 27.63
C THR A 277 -13.77 35.50 28.56
N ALA A 278 -14.91 35.16 29.16
CA ALA A 278 -15.58 36.03 30.12
C ALA A 278 -14.72 36.25 31.38
N ASP A 279 -14.16 35.18 31.94
CA ASP A 279 -13.27 35.24 33.11
C ASP A 279 -12.03 36.10 32.82
N LEU A 280 -11.42 35.93 31.64
CA LEU A 280 -10.25 36.70 31.22
C LEU A 280 -10.55 38.20 31.07
N LYS A 281 -11.75 38.56 30.57
CA LYS A 281 -12.20 39.97 30.51
C LYS A 281 -12.36 40.57 31.90
N VAL A 282 -12.86 39.80 32.86
CA VAL A 282 -13.01 40.25 34.26
C VAL A 282 -11.65 40.42 34.92
N ALA A 283 -10.70 39.51 34.67
CA ALA A 283 -9.35 39.57 35.22
C ALA A 283 -8.49 40.69 34.62
N HIS A 284 -8.69 41.03 33.34
CA HIS A 284 -7.90 42.01 32.59
C HIS A 284 -8.78 43.08 31.90
N PRO A 285 -9.51 43.93 32.65
CA PRO A 285 -10.48 44.86 32.06
C PRO A 285 -9.87 45.90 31.11
N ASP A 286 -8.66 46.39 31.43
CA ASP A 286 -7.96 47.42 30.64
C ASP A 286 -6.87 46.84 29.71
N ASP A 287 -6.61 45.54 29.77
CA ASP A 287 -5.50 44.88 29.04
C ASP A 287 -5.89 43.52 28.40
N PHE A 288 -7.18 43.32 28.17
CA PHE A 288 -7.73 42.06 27.65
C PHE A 288 -7.04 41.61 26.34
N VAL A 289 -6.70 42.54 25.46
CA VAL A 289 -6.08 42.21 24.16
C VAL A 289 -4.73 41.53 24.35
N ASN A 290 -3.86 42.04 25.24
CA ASN A 290 -2.56 41.45 25.49
C ASN A 290 -2.70 40.11 26.22
N ALA A 291 -3.60 40.03 27.21
CA ALA A 291 -3.89 38.77 27.90
C ALA A 291 -4.33 37.66 26.93
N VAL A 292 -5.18 37.97 25.95
CA VAL A 292 -5.56 37.01 24.91
C VAL A 292 -4.37 36.55 24.05
N GLN A 293 -3.39 37.41 23.76
CA GLN A 293 -2.26 37.08 22.89
C GLN A 293 -1.34 35.99 23.48
N GLU A 294 -1.34 35.82 24.80
CA GLU A 294 -0.54 34.82 25.51
C GLU A 294 -1.05 33.38 25.28
N HIS A 295 -2.28 33.22 24.78
CA HIS A 295 -2.89 31.90 24.56
C HIS A 295 -2.74 31.40 23.12
N ALA A 296 -2.38 30.12 22.97
CA ALA A 296 -2.26 29.46 21.67
C ALA A 296 -3.57 29.42 20.85
N PHE A 297 -4.72 29.54 21.53
CA PHE A 297 -6.07 29.51 20.96
C PHE A 297 -6.75 30.89 20.90
N LYS A 298 -5.95 31.97 20.92
CA LYS A 298 -6.41 33.37 20.89
C LYS A 298 -7.46 33.71 19.85
N ASN A 299 -7.43 33.07 18.68
CA ASN A 299 -8.41 33.30 17.62
C ASN A 299 -9.83 32.94 18.07
N PHE A 300 -10.00 31.89 18.88
CA PHE A 300 -11.29 31.55 19.46
C PHE A 300 -11.71 32.56 20.53
N LEU A 301 -10.76 33.02 21.36
CA LEU A 301 -11.03 34.03 22.40
C LEU A 301 -11.47 35.36 21.80
N PHE A 302 -10.82 35.84 20.74
CA PHE A 302 -11.26 37.05 20.05
C PHE A 302 -12.66 36.92 19.45
N LYS A 303 -12.96 35.78 18.81
CA LYS A 303 -14.31 35.52 18.27
C LYS A 303 -15.35 35.42 19.38
N SER A 304 -15.05 34.74 20.47
CA SER A 304 -15.93 34.62 21.63
C SER A 304 -16.21 35.99 22.25
N ALA A 305 -15.15 36.80 22.42
CA ALA A 305 -15.24 38.15 22.96
C ALA A 305 -16.14 39.07 22.14
N ALA A 306 -16.20 38.86 20.82
CA ALA A 306 -17.07 39.56 19.89
C ALA A 306 -18.49 38.97 19.79
N GLY A 307 -18.81 37.87 20.49
CA GLY A 307 -20.08 37.15 20.36
C GLY A 307 -20.24 36.43 19.03
N GLN A 308 -19.14 36.14 18.34
CA GLN A 308 -19.11 35.62 16.97
C GLN A 308 -18.55 34.20 16.87
N LEU A 309 -18.10 33.59 17.98
CA LEU A 309 -17.61 32.21 17.97
C LEU A 309 -18.75 31.24 17.64
N LYS A 310 -18.62 30.52 16.53
CA LYS A 310 -19.58 29.50 16.09
C LYS A 310 -18.99 28.11 16.23
N LEU A 311 -19.85 27.09 16.33
CA LEU A 311 -19.41 25.70 16.36
C LEU A 311 -18.61 25.33 15.09
N SER A 312 -18.99 25.87 13.94
CA SER A 312 -18.28 25.66 12.67
C SER A 312 -16.85 26.20 12.67
N ASP A 313 -16.53 27.22 13.49
CA ASP A 313 -15.15 27.70 13.63
C ASP A 313 -14.27 26.63 14.29
N LEU A 314 -14.81 25.92 15.29
CA LEU A 314 -14.15 24.82 15.96
C LEU A 314 -14.06 23.61 15.04
N GLU A 315 -15.14 23.24 14.34
CA GLU A 315 -15.14 22.08 13.42
C GLU A 315 -14.05 22.19 12.34
N ASN A 316 -13.87 23.39 11.78
CA ASN A 316 -12.87 23.64 10.76
C ASN A 316 -11.43 23.58 11.31
N SER A 317 -11.24 24.06 12.54
CA SER A 317 -9.90 24.20 13.13
C SER A 317 -9.44 22.95 13.87
N LEU A 318 -10.36 22.30 14.60
CA LEU A 318 -10.16 21.13 15.47
C LEU A 318 -10.55 19.82 14.77
N ASN A 319 -10.24 19.74 13.48
CA ASN A 319 -10.68 18.66 12.59
C ASN A 319 -9.97 17.30 12.80
N THR A 320 -9.13 17.16 13.83
CA THR A 320 -8.36 15.96 14.17
C THR A 320 -8.41 15.71 15.68
N PRO A 321 -8.35 14.45 16.16
CA PRO A 321 -8.37 14.17 17.59
C PRO A 321 -7.30 14.90 18.40
N VAL A 322 -6.06 14.94 17.92
CA VAL A 322 -4.95 15.59 18.64
C VAL A 322 -5.26 17.05 18.97
N LYS A 323 -5.78 17.82 18.01
CA LYS A 323 -6.14 19.23 18.20
C LYS A 323 -7.27 19.43 19.22
N VAL A 324 -8.25 18.53 19.23
CA VAL A 324 -9.36 18.57 20.22
C VAL A 324 -8.81 18.36 21.63
N LEU A 325 -8.00 17.32 21.80
CA LEU A 325 -7.42 16.96 23.10
C LEU A 325 -6.44 18.02 23.61
N GLU A 326 -5.61 18.58 22.74
CA GLU A 326 -4.69 19.68 23.08
C GLU A 326 -5.45 20.92 23.57
N LEU A 327 -6.53 21.32 22.88
CA LEU A 327 -7.32 22.46 23.33
C LEU A 327 -8.04 22.16 24.66
N ALA A 328 -8.60 20.96 24.80
CA ALA A 328 -9.24 20.55 26.05
C ALA A 328 -8.26 20.61 27.23
N LEU A 329 -7.03 20.14 27.03
CA LEU A 329 -5.97 20.22 28.04
C LEU A 329 -5.65 21.66 28.43
N LEU A 330 -5.48 22.55 27.43
CA LEU A 330 -5.19 23.97 27.68
C LEU A 330 -6.32 24.71 28.40
N LEU A 331 -7.56 24.23 28.28
CA LEU A 331 -8.74 24.78 28.96
C LEU A 331 -9.06 24.06 30.28
N GLU A 332 -8.22 23.11 30.69
CA GLU A 332 -8.41 22.25 31.86
C GLU A 332 -9.78 21.54 31.84
N MET A 333 -10.21 21.13 30.64
CA MET A 333 -11.51 20.49 30.42
C MET A 333 -11.34 18.97 30.32
N GLU A 334 -12.04 18.23 31.18
CA GLU A 334 -12.10 16.78 31.06
C GLU A 334 -12.81 16.34 29.78
N VAL A 335 -12.13 15.51 29.00
CA VAL A 335 -12.62 14.92 27.75
C VAL A 335 -12.40 13.41 27.75
N THR A 336 -13.23 12.71 27.00
CA THR A 336 -13.07 11.29 26.73
C THR A 336 -11.67 11.03 26.12
N PRO A 337 -10.82 10.20 26.74
CA PRO A 337 -9.51 9.87 26.20
C PRO A 337 -9.63 9.24 24.81
N PHE A 338 -8.67 9.53 23.93
CA PHE A 338 -8.65 8.90 22.61
C PHE A 338 -8.22 7.43 22.75
N PRO A 339 -8.97 6.49 22.14
CA PRO A 339 -8.57 5.08 22.13
C PRO A 339 -7.40 4.90 21.16
N LEU A 340 -6.32 4.25 21.64
CA LEU A 340 -4.98 4.12 21.01
C LEU A 340 -4.01 5.27 21.33
#